data_AF-A0A644ZZK4-F1
#
_entry.id   AF-A0A644ZZK4-F1
#
_cell.length_a   1.000
_cell.length_b   1.000
_cell.length_c   1.000
_cell.angle_alpha   90.00
_cell.angle_beta   90.00
_cell.angle_gamma   90.00
#
_symmetry.space_group_name_H-M   'P 1'
#
loop_
_entity.id
_entity.type
_entity.pdbx_description
1 polymer ?
#
loop_
_entity_poly.entity_id
_entity_poly.type
_entity_poly.pdbx_seq_one_letter_code
_entity_poly.pdbx_strand_id
1 'polypeptide(L)'
;MEVSVSEQQKTVEVWLTHDEQDDILLRADLKARCQRYYQSGYFVAVFFSGSKDLTQQTRDLLNYNRKRQAELDIQTAGLSKALKRFPPAASSRSRLC
;
A
#
# COMPACT_ATOMS: atom_id res chain seq x y z
N MET A 1 4.49 12.38 -17.70
CA MET A 1 4.40 13.48 -16.72
C MET A 1 2.97 13.98 -16.67
N GLU A 2 2.44 14.17 -15.46
CA GLU A 2 1.14 14.79 -15.20
C GLU A 2 1.33 16.02 -14.29
N VAL A 3 0.52 17.06 -14.49
CA VAL A 3 0.54 18.28 -13.67
C VAL A 3 -0.89 18.62 -13.27
N SER A 4 -1.15 18.68 -11.97
CA SER A 4 -2.43 19.10 -11.41
C SER A 4 -2.25 20.42 -10.66
N VAL A 5 -3.15 21.37 -10.92
CA VAL A 5 -3.13 22.69 -10.27
C VAL A 5 -4.42 22.86 -9.48
N SER A 6 -4.28 23.00 -8.17
CA SER A 6 -5.36 23.30 -7.24
C SER A 6 -5.34 24.79 -6.90
N GLU A 7 -6.23 25.55 -7.52
CA GLU A 7 -6.37 26.98 -7.26
C GLU A 7 -6.85 27.30 -5.84
N GLN A 8 -7.78 26.48 -5.32
CA GLN A 8 -8.34 26.65 -3.99
C GLN A 8 -7.29 26.48 -2.89
N GLN A 9 -6.39 25.52 -3.07
CA GLN A 9 -5.33 25.21 -2.10
C GLN A 9 -4.00 25.89 -2.45
N LYS A 10 -3.94 26.67 -3.53
CA LYS A 10 -2.71 27.24 -4.09
C LYS A 10 -1.58 26.21 -4.16
N THR A 11 -1.89 25.03 -4.70
CA THR A 11 -0.95 23.91 -4.78
C THR A 11 -0.81 23.42 -6.22
N VAL A 12 0.42 23.06 -6.60
CA VAL A 12 0.75 22.42 -7.87
C VAL A 12 1.38 21.07 -7.58
N GLU A 13 0.80 20.01 -8.13
CA GLU A 13 1.32 18.65 -8.04
C GLU A 13 1.88 18.24 -9.39
N VAL A 14 3.13 17.82 -9.41
CA VAL A 14 3.81 17.30 -10.60
C VAL A 14 4.12 15.83 -10.37
N TRP A 15 3.68 14.97 -11.27
CA TRP A 15 3.88 13.53 -11.21
C TRP A 15 4.79 13.09 -12.36
N LEU A 16 5.91 12.47 -12.01
CA LEU A 16 6.92 11.98 -12.95
C LEU A 16 6.99 10.47 -12.93
N THR A 17 7.12 9.88 -14.11
CA THR A 17 7.50 8.47 -14.25
C THR A 17 8.97 8.27 -13.92
N HIS A 18 9.40 7.01 -13.76
CA HIS A 18 10.76 6.66 -13.44
C HIS A 18 11.74 7.13 -14.53
N ASP A 19 11.38 6.90 -15.80
CA ASP A 19 12.20 7.28 -16.94
C ASP A 19 12.35 8.81 -17.05
N GLU A 20 11.29 9.55 -16.70
CA GLU A 20 11.26 11.01 -16.72
C GLU A 20 12.07 11.65 -15.57
N GLN A 21 12.29 10.92 -14.47
CA GLN A 21 13.06 11.44 -13.33
C GLN A 21 14.52 11.73 -13.71
N ASP A 22 15.09 10.95 -14.62
CA ASP A 22 16.51 11.03 -14.99
C ASP A 22 16.76 11.92 -16.23
N ASP A 23 15.70 12.43 -16.87
CA ASP A 23 15.80 13.35 -18.00
C ASP A 23 16.28 14.75 -17.55
N ILE A 24 17.51 15.08 -17.94
CA ILE A 24 18.18 16.34 -17.58
C ILE A 24 17.45 17.56 -18.16
N LEU A 25 16.96 17.46 -19.41
CA LEU A 25 16.27 18.57 -20.08
C LEU A 25 14.92 18.82 -19.43
N LEU A 26 14.18 17.75 -19.13
CA LEU A 26 12.91 17.84 -18.42
C LEU A 26 13.07 18.44 -17.03
N ARG A 27 14.11 18.07 -16.28
CA ARG A 27 14.41 18.65 -14.96
C ARG A 27 14.73 20.13 -15.02
N ALA A 28 15.48 20.56 -16.02
CA ALA A 28 15.82 21.96 -16.21
C ALA A 28 14.57 22.81 -16.48
N ASP A 29 13.70 22.35 -17.40
CA ASP A 29 12.41 23.00 -17.67
C ASP A 29 11.51 23.03 -16.42
N LEU A 30 11.36 21.87 -15.76
CA LEU A 30 10.56 21.76 -14.54
C LEU A 30 11.02 22.70 -13.44
N LYS A 31 12.33 22.81 -13.22
CA LYS A 31 12.88 23.74 -12.23
C LYS A 31 12.46 25.19 -12.53
N ALA A 32 12.59 25.62 -13.79
CA ALA A 32 12.17 26.95 -14.21
C ALA A 32 10.65 27.16 -14.04
N ARG A 33 9.84 26.14 -14.36
CA ARG A 33 8.38 26.19 -14.25
C ARG A 33 7.90 26.23 -12.80
N CYS A 34 8.48 25.38 -11.94
CA CYS A 34 8.22 25.36 -10.49
C CYS A 34 8.61 26.69 -9.84
N GLN A 35 9.69 27.33 -10.29
CA GLN A 35 10.11 28.64 -9.79
C GLN A 35 9.06 29.72 -10.06
N ARG A 36 8.40 29.69 -11.23
CA ARG A 36 7.32 30.64 -11.55
C ARG A 36 6.12 30.46 -10.61
N TYR A 37 5.71 29.22 -10.36
CA TYR A 37 4.62 28.93 -9.41
C TYR A 37 4.95 29.34 -7.98
N TYR A 38 6.19 29.07 -7.55
CA TYR A 38 6.67 29.50 -6.23
C TYR A 38 6.63 31.03 -6.09
N GLN A 39 7.06 31.77 -7.12
CA GLN A 39 7.00 33.23 -7.14
C GLN A 39 5.56 33.76 -7.13
N SER A 40 4.61 33.01 -7.68
CA SER A 40 3.17 33.32 -7.63
C SER A 40 2.48 32.88 -6.33
N GLY A 41 3.23 32.39 -5.34
CA GLY A 41 2.71 32.02 -4.03
C GLY A 41 2.08 30.62 -3.95
N TYR A 42 2.35 29.74 -4.92
CA TYR A 42 1.88 28.36 -4.88
C TYR A 42 2.89 27.45 -4.18
N PHE A 43 2.37 26.47 -3.43
CA PHE A 43 3.14 25.33 -2.96
C PHE A 43 3.31 24.33 -4.11
N VAL A 44 4.52 23.85 -4.37
CA VAL A 44 4.79 22.90 -5.45
C VAL A 44 5.28 21.58 -4.86
N ALA A 45 4.55 20.50 -5.12
CA ALA A 45 4.92 19.14 -4.76
C ALA A 45 5.29 18.35 -6.02
N VAL A 46 6.46 17.72 -6.02
CA VAL A 46 6.93 16.86 -7.12
C VAL A 46 7.01 15.43 -6.63
N PHE A 47 6.22 14.55 -7.24
CA PHE A 47 6.14 13.13 -6.94
C PHE A 47 6.87 12.32 -8.02
N PHE A 48 7.64 11.34 -7.59
CA PHE A 48 8.36 10.43 -8.47
C PHE A 48 7.76 9.02 -8.34
N SER A 49 7.45 8.39 -9.47
CA SER A 49 7.03 7.00 -9.45
C SER A 49 8.18 6.11 -8.97
N GLY A 50 7.88 5.11 -8.15
CA GLY A 50 8.86 4.10 -7.75
C GLY A 50 9.28 3.19 -8.93
N SER A 51 10.38 2.46 -8.75
CA SER A 51 10.97 1.55 -9.77
C SER A 51 10.44 0.12 -9.73
N LYS A 52 9.47 -0.15 -8.85
CA LYS A 52 8.98 -1.51 -8.60
C LYS A 52 7.89 -1.88 -9.60
N ASP A 53 7.97 -3.09 -10.14
CA ASP A 53 6.88 -3.69 -10.92
C ASP A 53 5.69 -3.97 -9.99
N LEU A 54 4.74 -3.04 -9.98
CA LEU A 54 3.53 -3.14 -9.18
C LEU A 54 2.69 -4.36 -9.57
N THR A 55 2.62 -4.69 -10.87
CA THR A 55 1.80 -5.81 -11.34
C THR A 55 2.34 -7.13 -10.80
N GLN A 56 3.64 -7.36 -10.92
CA GLN A 56 4.27 -8.58 -10.42
C GLN A 56 4.19 -8.66 -8.89
N GLN A 57 4.49 -7.58 -8.18
CA GLN A 57 4.45 -7.57 -6.72
C GLN A 57 3.05 -7.78 -6.14
N THR A 58 2.04 -7.13 -6.73
CA THR A 58 0.65 -7.33 -6.32
C THR A 58 0.20 -8.76 -6.60
N ARG A 59 0.57 -9.33 -7.76
CA ARG A 59 0.28 -10.73 -8.09
C ARG A 59 0.87 -11.68 -7.06
N ASP A 60 2.14 -11.50 -6.71
CA ASP A 60 2.84 -12.36 -5.76
C ASP A 60 2.22 -12.27 -4.35
N LEU A 61 1.90 -11.05 -3.90
CA LEU A 61 1.22 -10.82 -2.64
C LEU A 61 -0.15 -11.51 -2.58
N LEU A 62 -0.94 -11.41 -3.65
CA LEU A 62 -2.26 -12.04 -3.73
C LEU A 62 -2.15 -13.57 -3.69
N ASN A 63 -1.17 -14.14 -4.40
CA ASN A 63 -0.92 -15.58 -4.38
C ASN A 63 -0.49 -16.06 -2.99
N TYR A 64 0.39 -15.32 -2.33
CA TYR A 64 0.81 -15.60 -0.96
C TYR A 64 -0.39 -15.58 0.00
N ASN A 65 -1.21 -14.53 -0.05
CA ASN A 65 -2.37 -14.39 0.82
C ASN A 65 -3.38 -15.53 0.62
N ARG A 66 -3.62 -15.95 -0.63
CA ARG A 66 -4.50 -17.10 -0.93
C ARG A 66 -3.96 -18.40 -0.34
N LYS A 67 -2.65 -18.67 -0.50
CA LYS A 67 -2.02 -19.86 0.10
C LYS A 67 -2.13 -19.85 1.62
N ARG A 68 -1.78 -18.72 2.23
CA ARG A 68 -1.84 -18.55 3.69
C ARG A 68 -3.26 -18.72 4.22
N GLN A 69 -4.26 -18.21 3.51
CA GLN A 69 -5.65 -18.39 3.89
C GLN A 69 -6.05 -19.87 3.87
N ALA A 70 -5.70 -20.60 2.80
CA ALA A 70 -5.98 -22.04 2.73
C ALA A 70 -5.30 -22.83 3.86
N GLU A 71 -4.05 -22.48 4.23
CA GLU A 71 -3.35 -23.09 5.36
C GLU A 71 -4.06 -22.83 6.69
N LEU A 72 -4.51 -21.59 6.92
CA LEU A 72 -5.28 -21.21 8.12
C LEU A 72 -6.63 -21.93 8.17
N ASP A 73 -7.31 -22.07 7.03
CA ASP A 73 -8.59 -22.78 6.94
C ASP A 73 -8.40 -24.27 7.28
N ILE A 74 -7.32 -24.90 6.82
CA ILE A 74 -6.96 -26.28 7.19
C ILE A 74 -6.64 -26.38 8.68
N GLN A 75 -5.86 -25.46 9.23
CA GLN A 75 -5.51 -25.47 10.66
C GLN A 75 -6.74 -25.28 11.54
N THR A 76 -7.62 -24.34 11.22
CA THR A 76 -8.87 -24.10 11.98
C THR A 76 -9.87 -25.24 11.81
N ALA A 77 -10.01 -25.82 10.62
CA ALA A 77 -10.80 -27.02 10.40
C ALA A 77 -10.22 -28.23 11.18
N GLY A 78 -8.91 -28.39 11.22
CA GLY A 78 -8.21 -29.42 12.00
C GLY A 78 -8.41 -29.24 13.51
N LEU A 79 -8.27 -28.02 14.01
CA LEU A 79 -8.50 -27.66 15.41
C LEU A 79 -9.95 -27.87 15.81
N SER A 80 -10.92 -27.47 14.98
CA SER A 80 -12.34 -27.72 15.25
C SER A 80 -12.69 -29.20 15.25
N LYS A 81 -12.07 -30.01 14.37
CA LYS A 81 -12.21 -31.47 14.38
C LYS A 81 -11.57 -32.10 15.62
N ALA A 82 -10.43 -31.59 16.07
CA ALA A 82 -9.75 -32.04 17.29
C ALA A 82 -10.57 -31.71 18.55
N LEU A 83 -11.12 -30.49 18.65
CA LEU A 83 -11.98 -30.04 19.75
C LEU A 83 -13.29 -30.85 19.81
N LYS A 84 -13.87 -31.22 18.66
CA LYS A 84 -15.04 -32.12 18.61
C LYS A 84 -14.69 -33.54 19.05
N ARG A 85 -13.48 -34.01 18.74
CA ARG A 85 -13.04 -35.39 19.05
C ARG A 85 -12.56 -35.56 20.49
N PHE A 86 -11.99 -34.51 21.08
CA PHE A 86 -11.59 -34.43 22.47
C PHE A 86 -12.13 -33.13 23.07
N PRO A 87 -13.40 -33.11 23.51
CA PRO A 87 -13.92 -31.95 24.21
C PRO A 87 -13.10 -31.71 25.49
N PRO A 88 -12.78 -30.45 25.84
CA PRO A 88 -12.10 -30.16 27.09
C PRO A 88 -12.94 -30.74 28.22
N ALA A 89 -12.29 -31.51 29.11
CA ALA A 89 -12.96 -32.09 30.27
C ALA A 89 -13.67 -30.96 31.00
N ALA A 90 -15.01 -31.03 31.05
CA ALA A 90 -15.81 -30.08 31.80
C ALA A 90 -15.25 -30.07 33.22
N SER A 91 -14.71 -28.93 33.64
CA SER A 91 -14.23 -28.74 35.00
C SER A 91 -15.44 -28.89 35.91
N SER A 92 -15.60 -30.09 36.45
CA SER A 92 -16.51 -30.41 37.54
C SER A 92 -16.02 -29.64 38.75
N ARG A 93 -16.35 -28.35 38.85
CA ARG A 93 -16.34 -27.65 40.13
C ARG A 93 -17.44 -28.29 40.96
N SER A 94 -17.04 -29.31 41.70
CA SER A 94 -17.76 -29.83 42.85
C SER A 94 -18.14 -28.65 43.73
N ARG A 95 -19.44 -28.31 43.73
CA ARG A 95 -20.03 -27.60 44.85
C ARG A 95 -19.96 -28.58 46.01
N LEU A 96 -19.00 -28.39 46.92
CA LEU A 96 -19.15 -28.92 48.27
C LEU A 96 -19.68 -27.80 49.15
N CYS A 97 -20.72 -28.18 49.88
CA CYS A 97 -21.41 -27.47 50.94
C CYS A 97 -20.47 -27.00 52.05
#